data_AF-A0A2D5CST1-F1
#
_entry.id   AF-A0A2D5CST1-F1
#
_cell.length_a   1.000
_cell.length_b   1.000
_cell.length_c   1.000
_cell.angle_alpha   90.00
_cell.angle_beta   90.00
_cell.angle_gamma   90.00
#
_symmetry.space_group_name_H-M   'P 1'
#
loop_
_entity.id
_entity.type
_entity.pdbx_description
1 polymer ?
#
loop_
_entity_poly.entity_id
_entity_poly.type
_entity_poly.pdbx_seq_one_letter_code
_entity_poly.pdbx_strand_id
1 'polypeptide(L)'
;TPPETVLRARQIALACGLRHVYVGNIKHFEAQSSYCTGCGARVIGRDWHLLSTWQLSDFGNCTICGTQFAGRFSGLPGDWGRKRLPIRI
;
A
#
# COMPACT_ATOMS: atom_id res chain seq x y z
N THR A 1 -1.55 8.11 -19.93
CA THR A 1 -2.18 6.79 -20.08
C THR A 1 -3.54 6.80 -19.43
N PRO A 2 -4.60 6.32 -20.10
CA PRO A 2 -5.93 6.28 -19.50
C PRO A 2 -5.97 5.38 -18.25
N PRO A 3 -6.73 5.75 -17.20
CA PRO A 3 -6.78 4.99 -15.94
C PRO A 3 -7.15 3.52 -16.10
N GLU A 4 -8.10 3.22 -16.97
CA GLU A 4 -8.59 1.87 -17.27
C GLU A 4 -7.49 0.96 -17.83
N THR A 5 -6.56 1.53 -18.61
CA THR A 5 -5.44 0.77 -19.17
C THR A 5 -4.47 0.35 -18.07
N VAL A 6 -4.20 1.24 -17.11
CA VAL A 6 -3.30 0.95 -15.98
C VAL A 6 -3.95 -0.03 -15.01
N LEU A 7 -5.25 0.09 -14.76
CA LEU A 7 -5.99 -0.85 -13.92
C LEU A 7 -6.04 -2.25 -14.54
N ARG A 8 -6.24 -2.35 -15.86
CA ARG A 8 -6.15 -3.62 -16.59
C ARG A 8 -4.76 -4.24 -16.49
N ALA A 9 -3.71 -3.45 -16.64
CA ALA A 9 -2.33 -3.95 -16.47
C ALA A 9 -2.10 -4.51 -15.06
N ARG A 10 -2.63 -3.84 -14.02
CA ARG A 10 -2.60 -4.35 -12.65
C ARG A 10 -3.32 -5.69 -12.50
N GLN A 11 -4.50 -5.85 -13.08
CA GLN A 11 -5.24 -7.12 -13.03
C GLN A 11 -4.46 -8.27 -13.66
N ILE A 12 -3.84 -8.03 -14.84
CA ILE A 12 -3.00 -9.03 -15.51
C ILE A 12 -1.81 -9.42 -14.62
N ALA A 13 -1.12 -8.43 -14.05
CA ALA A 13 0.01 -8.66 -13.16
C ALA A 13 -0.35 -9.51 -11.92
N LEU A 14 -1.52 -9.24 -11.31
CA LEU A 14 -2.04 -10.05 -10.20
C LEU A 14 -2.38 -11.48 -10.66
N ALA A 15 -2.99 -11.65 -11.84
CA ALA A 15 -3.31 -12.96 -12.41
C ALA A 15 -2.04 -13.79 -12.71
N CYS A 16 -0.91 -13.14 -13.02
CA CYS A 16 0.39 -13.78 -13.17
C CYS A 16 1.05 -14.17 -11.82
N GLY A 17 0.38 -13.95 -10.68
CA GLY A 17 0.89 -14.33 -9.36
C GLY A 17 1.75 -13.27 -8.66
N LEU A 18 1.85 -12.05 -9.21
CA LEU A 18 2.48 -10.95 -8.48
C LEU A 18 1.60 -10.57 -7.29
N ARG A 19 2.20 -10.52 -6.09
CA ARG A 19 1.47 -10.32 -4.83
C ARG A 19 1.27 -8.85 -4.46
N HIS A 20 2.16 -7.98 -4.94
CA HIS A 20 2.17 -6.55 -4.62
C HIS A 20 2.29 -5.73 -5.92
N VAL A 21 1.16 -5.22 -6.41
CA VAL A 21 1.09 -4.46 -7.66
C VAL A 21 0.31 -3.17 -7.41
N TYR A 22 0.96 -2.05 -7.68
CA TYR A 22 0.44 -0.72 -7.38
C TYR A 22 0.33 0.14 -8.64
N VAL A 23 -0.67 1.02 -8.70
CA VAL A 23 -0.79 2.00 -9.78
C VAL A 23 -0.28 3.37 -9.33
N GLY A 24 0.61 3.95 -10.13
CA GLY A 24 1.14 5.31 -9.91
C GLY A 24 0.36 6.37 -10.69
N ASN A 25 0.44 7.63 -10.26
CA ASN A 25 -0.09 8.82 -10.96
C ASN A 25 -1.59 8.81 -11.28
N ILE A 26 -2.37 7.93 -10.63
CA ILE A 26 -3.83 7.84 -10.74
C ILE A 26 -4.38 7.74 -9.33
N LYS A 27 -5.36 8.57 -8.95
CA LYS A 27 -6.04 8.46 -7.66
C LYS A 27 -6.95 7.22 -7.65
N HIS A 28 -6.48 6.12 -7.09
CA HIS A 28 -7.25 4.87 -6.99
C HIS A 28 -6.91 4.12 -5.70
N PHE A 29 -7.71 4.36 -4.65
CA PHE A 29 -7.44 3.86 -3.30
C PHE A 29 -7.15 2.36 -3.24
N GLU A 30 -7.95 1.53 -3.91
CA GLU A 30 -7.78 0.07 -3.90
C GLU A 30 -6.51 -0.41 -4.63
N ALA A 31 -6.04 0.36 -5.61
CA ALA A 31 -4.90 -0.05 -6.43
C ALA A 31 -3.60 0.58 -5.95
N GLN A 32 -3.67 1.51 -4.99
CA GLN A 32 -2.53 2.11 -4.30
C GLN A 32 -2.29 1.49 -2.92
N SER A 33 -3.32 0.92 -2.30
CA SER A 33 -3.21 0.31 -0.97
C SER A 33 -2.49 -1.04 -0.99
N SER A 34 -1.92 -1.43 0.16
CA SER A 34 -1.26 -2.71 0.36
C SER A 34 -2.20 -3.71 1.02
N TYR A 35 -2.11 -4.98 0.59
CA TYR A 35 -2.94 -6.08 1.07
C TYR A 35 -2.08 -7.23 1.58
N CYS A 36 -2.54 -7.88 2.65
CA CYS A 36 -1.90 -9.05 3.22
C CYS A 36 -1.91 -10.21 2.21
N THR A 37 -0.77 -10.87 2.04
CA THR A 37 -0.64 -12.04 1.16
C THR A 37 -1.26 -13.31 1.74
N GLY A 38 -1.52 -13.35 3.05
CA GLY A 38 -2.14 -14.50 3.72
C GLY A 38 -3.66 -14.44 3.74
N CYS A 39 -4.25 -13.30 4.14
CA CYS A 39 -5.70 -13.17 4.30
C CYS A 39 -6.36 -12.18 3.32
N GLY A 40 -5.60 -11.48 2.47
CA GLY A 40 -6.14 -10.49 1.54
C GLY A 40 -6.61 -9.18 2.17
N ALA A 41 -6.58 -9.03 3.50
CA ALA A 41 -7.00 -7.80 4.17
C ALA A 41 -6.11 -6.61 3.82
N ARG A 42 -6.68 -5.41 3.75
CA ARG A 42 -5.91 -4.17 3.54
C ARG A 42 -5.08 -3.87 4.78
N VAL A 43 -3.76 -3.90 4.63
CA VAL A 43 -2.82 -3.66 5.74
C VAL A 43 -2.28 -2.25 5.79
N ILE A 44 -2.14 -1.60 4.63
CA ILE A 44 -1.76 -0.19 4.54
C ILE A 44 -2.67 0.49 3.55
N GLY A 45 -3.54 1.38 4.04
CA GLY A 45 -4.39 2.21 3.20
C GLY A 45 -3.60 3.40 2.69
N ARG A 46 -3.59 3.63 1.37
CA ARG A 46 -2.89 4.77 0.76
C ARG A 46 -3.85 5.60 -0.07
N ASP A 47 -4.05 6.84 0.37
CA ASP A 47 -4.74 7.88 -0.40
C ASP A 47 -3.77 9.03 -0.63
N TRP A 48 -3.03 8.93 -1.74
CA TRP A 48 -1.97 9.87 -2.08
C TRP A 48 -0.87 9.92 -0.99
N HIS A 49 -0.63 11.07 -0.37
CA HIS A 49 0.36 11.24 0.69
C HIS A 49 -0.20 10.91 2.08
N LEU A 50 -1.46 10.45 2.17
CA LEU A 50 -2.07 10.05 3.42
C LEU A 50 -2.06 8.52 3.56
N LEU A 51 -1.55 8.06 4.69
CA LEU A 51 -1.77 6.69 5.16
C LEU A 51 -3.06 6.67 5.97
N SER A 52 -4.07 5.91 5.52
CA SER A 52 -5.42 5.92 6.11
C SER A 52 -5.78 4.66 6.90
N THR A 53 -5.19 3.52 6.56
CA THR A 53 -5.38 2.25 7.28
C THR A 53 -4.02 1.72 7.69
N TRP A 54 -3.91 1.21 8.91
CA TRP A 54 -2.72 0.52 9.40
C TRP A 54 -3.14 -0.72 10.19
N GLN A 55 -2.90 -1.90 9.62
CA GLN A 55 -3.21 -3.20 10.22
C GLN A 55 -1.94 -4.08 10.24
N LEU A 56 -0.83 -3.45 10.62
CA LEU A 56 0.46 -4.09 10.83
C LEU A 56 0.91 -3.87 12.28
N SER A 57 1.47 -4.91 12.88
CA SER A 57 2.19 -4.80 14.15
C SER A 57 3.46 -3.96 13.98
N ASP A 58 4.11 -3.64 15.10
CA ASP A 58 5.38 -2.91 15.09
C ASP A 58 6.50 -3.62 14.32
N PHE A 59 6.38 -4.94 14.15
CA PHE A 59 7.31 -5.81 13.41
C PHE A 59 6.84 -6.12 11.98
N GLY A 60 5.69 -5.59 11.54
CA GLY A 60 5.18 -5.78 10.19
C GLY A 60 4.33 -7.03 9.98
N ASN A 61 3.84 -7.67 11.05
CA ASN A 61 2.88 -8.77 10.93
C ASN A 61 1.48 -8.23 10.73
N CYS A 62 0.70 -8.86 9.85
CA CYS A 62 -0.73 -8.55 9.72
C CYS A 62 -1.44 -8.78 11.06
N THR A 63 -2.14 -7.75 11.56
CA THR A 63 -2.87 -7.83 12.84
C THR A 63 -4.07 -8.78 12.80
N ILE A 64 -4.50 -9.20 11.60
CA ILE A 64 -5.67 -10.08 11.40
C ILE A 64 -5.26 -11.57 11.35
N CYS A 65 -4.15 -11.90 10.67
CA CYS A 65 -3.77 -13.31 10.43
C CYS A 65 -2.31 -13.65 10.80
N GLY A 66 -1.54 -12.70 11.32
CA GLY A 66 -0.14 -12.90 11.72
C GLY A 66 0.87 -13.00 10.57
N THR A 67 0.42 -13.12 9.31
CA THR A 67 1.32 -13.22 8.15
C THR A 67 2.28 -12.02 8.09
N GLN A 68 3.58 -12.28 8.00
CA GLN A 68 4.61 -11.25 7.84
C GLN A 68 4.42 -10.51 6.52
N PHE A 69 4.20 -9.20 6.58
CA PHE A 69 4.13 -8.37 5.38
C PHE A 69 5.55 -8.09 4.87
N ALA A 70 5.73 -8.12 3.54
CA ALA A 70 7.03 -7.86 2.93
C ALA A 70 7.44 -6.39 3.13
N GLY A 71 8.60 -6.18 3.75
CA GLY A 71 9.14 -4.85 4.03
C GLY A 71 9.88 -4.79 5.37
N ARG A 72 10.36 -3.60 5.72
CA ARG A 72 10.94 -3.31 7.03
C ARG A 72 10.02 -2.33 7.75
N PHE A 73 9.55 -2.73 8.92
CA PHE A 73 8.63 -1.94 9.75
C PHE A 73 9.30 -1.66 11.10
N SER A 74 9.03 -0.48 11.62
CA SER A 74 9.52 -0.03 12.92
C SER A 74 8.41 0.78 13.58
N GLY A 75 7.41 0.09 14.10
CA GLY A 75 6.29 0.72 14.78
C GLY A 75 5.21 1.29 13.86
N LEU A 76 4.45 2.22 14.42
CA LEU A 76 3.29 2.88 13.81
C LEU A 76 3.66 3.84 12.67
N PRO A 77 2.72 4.13 11.75
CA PRO A 77 2.93 5.16 10.74
C PRO A 77 2.91 6.51 11.46
N GLY A 78 4.03 7.23 11.44
CA GLY A 78 4.09 8.58 11.99
C GLY A 78 3.06 9.54 11.37
N ASP A 79 3.04 10.78 11.81
CA ASP A 79 1.98 11.77 11.52
C ASP A 79 2.30 12.69 10.31
N TRP A 80 3.19 12.27 9.40
CA TRP A 80 3.61 13.12 8.28
C TRP A 80 2.43 13.57 7.41
N GLY A 81 1.55 12.63 7.04
CA GLY A 81 0.36 12.91 6.25
C GLY A 81 0.65 13.72 4.97
N ARG A 82 -0.25 14.62 4.61
CA ARG A 82 -0.18 15.42 3.36
C ARG A 82 0.73 16.65 3.49
N LYS A 83 1.85 16.55 4.21
CA LYS A 83 2.82 17.64 4.40
C LYS A 83 3.88 17.61 3.29
N ARG A 84 4.35 18.81 2.90
CA ARG A 84 5.54 19.02 2.07
C ARG A 84 6.52 19.85 2.90
N LEU A 85 7.77 19.42 3.00
CA LEU A 85 8.82 20.16 3.69
C LEU A 85 9.89 20.56 2.68
N PRO A 86 10.08 21.86 2.40
CA PRO A 86 11.17 22.30 1.54
C PRO A 86 12.52 22.01 2.21
N ILE A 87 13.47 21.48 1.44
CA ILE A 87 14.84 21.26 1.90
C ILE A 87 15.65 22.47 1.45
N ARG A 88 16.41 23.07 2.38
CA ARG A 88 17.47 24.01 2.03
C ARG A 88 18.73 23.21 1.74
N ILE A 89 19.25 23.36 0.53
CA ILE A 89 20.53 22.81 0.08
C ILE A 89 21.53 23.96 0.08
#